data_AF-A0A661K6E7-F1
#
_entry.id   AF-A0A661K6E7-F1
#
_cell.length_a   1.000
_cell.length_b   1.000
_cell.length_c   1.000
_cell.angle_alpha   90.00
_cell.angle_beta   90.00
_cell.angle_gamma   90.00
#
_symmetry.space_group_name_H-M   'P 1'
#
loop_
_entity.id
_entity.type
_entity.pdbx_description
1 polymer ?
#
loop_
_entity_poly.entity_id
_entity_poly.type
_entity_poly.pdbx_seq_one_letter_code
_entity_poly.pdbx_strand_id
1 'polypeptide(L)'
;MDDRLKSLQNIAKQFSIEAIYAFGSLAKDALEWISGKKKEIIFNNLSDLDIGVKPRPGIKLHIEEKVELTMALEDLFSAPRIDLVVLPEADPFLAANIIRGERLYAEDEYLADEYDLYILRRAGDCAHLERERMALILGEDE
;
A
#
# COMPACT_ATOMS: atom_id res chain seq x y z
N MET A 1 -6.83 18.43 -13.62
CA MET A 1 -6.25 17.07 -13.52
C MET A 1 -5.33 16.92 -12.31
N ASP A 2 -5.27 17.92 -11.42
CA ASP A 2 -4.13 18.14 -10.52
C ASP A 2 -4.52 18.16 -9.03
N ASP A 3 -5.79 18.38 -8.70
CA ASP A 3 -6.20 18.56 -7.28
C ASP A 3 -6.16 17.26 -6.47
N ARG A 4 -6.50 16.10 -7.09
CA ARG A 4 -6.50 14.79 -6.39
C ARG A 4 -5.09 14.37 -5.99
N LEU A 5 -4.15 14.44 -6.95
CA LEU A 5 -2.76 14.13 -6.71
C LEU A 5 -2.15 15.13 -5.71
N LYS A 6 -2.46 16.43 -5.81
CA LYS A 6 -2.04 17.42 -4.81
C LYS A 6 -2.56 17.11 -3.41
N SER A 7 -3.83 16.72 -3.27
CA SER A 7 -4.38 16.31 -1.98
C SER A 7 -3.64 15.09 -1.43
N LEU A 8 -3.38 14.07 -2.27
CA LEU A 8 -2.59 12.91 -1.87
C LEU A 8 -1.17 13.29 -1.44
N GLN A 9 -0.51 14.20 -2.17
CA GLN A 9 0.81 14.75 -1.83
C GLN A 9 0.79 15.52 -0.51
N ASN A 10 -0.28 16.26 -0.21
CA ASN A 10 -0.41 16.99 1.04
C ASN A 10 -0.58 16.03 2.23
N ILE A 11 -1.39 14.99 2.08
CA ILE A 11 -1.52 13.91 3.07
C ILE A 11 -0.15 13.25 3.28
N ALA A 12 0.53 12.86 2.20
CA ALA A 12 1.85 12.25 2.29
C ALA A 12 2.86 13.12 3.08
N LYS A 13 2.90 14.43 2.79
CA LYS A 13 3.75 15.38 3.51
C LYS A 13 3.37 15.52 4.99
N GLN A 14 2.07 15.60 5.29
CA GLN A 14 1.57 15.74 6.67
C GLN A 14 2.02 14.57 7.55
N PHE A 15 1.93 13.34 7.02
CA PHE A 15 2.24 12.11 7.77
C PHE A 15 3.67 11.59 7.50
N SER A 16 4.53 12.37 6.85
CA SER A 16 5.92 11.98 6.50
C SER A 16 6.01 10.65 5.73
N ILE A 17 5.10 10.43 4.79
CA ILE A 17 5.05 9.29 3.89
C ILE A 17 5.80 9.61 2.59
N GLU A 18 6.72 8.74 2.19
CA GLU A 18 7.51 8.91 0.97
C GLU A 18 7.00 8.07 -0.22
N ALA A 19 6.20 7.02 0.02
CA ALA A 19 5.52 6.31 -1.04
C ALA A 19 4.15 5.75 -0.58
N ILE A 20 3.18 5.76 -1.49
CA ILE A 20 1.82 5.23 -1.30
C ILE A 20 1.49 4.31 -2.47
N TYR A 21 0.96 3.13 -2.16
CA TYR A 21 0.57 2.10 -3.11
C TYR A 21 -0.88 1.71 -2.83
N ALA A 22 -1.66 1.43 -3.88
CA ALA A 22 -2.89 0.67 -3.75
C ALA A 22 -2.62 -0.78 -4.19
N PHE A 23 -3.21 -1.73 -3.49
CA PHE A 23 -3.11 -3.14 -3.83
C PHE A 23 -4.49 -3.81 -3.72
N GLY A 24 -4.54 -5.12 -3.94
CA GLY A 24 -5.80 -5.85 -3.94
C GLY A 24 -6.70 -5.51 -5.14
N SER A 25 -8.01 -5.69 -4.96
CA SER A 25 -8.97 -5.71 -6.08
C SER A 25 -9.25 -4.33 -6.69
N LEU A 26 -9.11 -3.26 -5.91
CA LEU A 26 -9.43 -1.88 -6.31
C LEU A 26 -8.19 -1.04 -6.66
N ALA A 27 -7.00 -1.65 -6.71
CA ALA A 27 -5.74 -0.93 -6.95
C ALA A 27 -5.75 -0.09 -8.23
N LYS A 28 -6.15 -0.71 -9.35
CA LYS A 28 -6.24 -0.06 -10.66
C LYS A 28 -7.23 1.09 -10.67
N ASP A 29 -8.37 0.90 -10.03
CA ASP A 29 -9.40 1.93 -9.92
C ASP A 29 -8.90 3.15 -9.14
N ALA A 30 -8.14 2.93 -8.06
CA ALA A 30 -7.52 4.00 -7.29
C ALA A 30 -6.51 4.80 -8.12
N LEU A 31 -5.64 4.13 -8.90
CA LEU A 31 -4.69 4.79 -9.79
C LEU A 31 -5.38 5.57 -10.92
N GLU A 32 -6.37 4.96 -11.57
CA GLU A 32 -7.13 5.62 -12.63
C GLU A 32 -7.89 6.84 -12.10
N TRP A 33 -8.38 6.77 -10.86
CA TRP A 33 -9.03 7.90 -10.20
C TRP A 33 -8.03 9.01 -9.85
N ILE A 34 -6.89 8.70 -9.24
CA ILE A 34 -5.84 9.70 -8.94
C ILE A 34 -5.33 10.38 -10.22
N SER A 35 -5.08 9.61 -11.27
CA SER A 35 -4.63 10.12 -12.58
C SER A 35 -5.72 10.87 -13.36
N GLY A 36 -6.95 10.93 -12.86
CA GLY A 36 -8.07 11.62 -13.49
C GLY A 36 -8.66 10.90 -14.71
N LYS A 37 -8.26 9.65 -14.97
CA LYS A 37 -8.84 8.79 -16.02
C LYS A 37 -10.24 8.31 -15.64
N LYS A 38 -10.47 8.05 -14.35
CA LYS A 38 -11.76 7.64 -13.79
C LYS A 38 -12.36 8.76 -12.95
N LYS A 39 -13.68 8.98 -13.06
CA LYS A 39 -14.37 10.03 -12.30
C LYS A 39 -14.58 9.64 -10.83
N GLU A 40 -14.93 8.39 -10.58
CA GLU A 40 -15.29 7.84 -9.27
C GLU A 40 -14.82 6.39 -9.16
N ILE A 41 -14.57 5.92 -7.94
CA ILE A 41 -14.32 4.52 -7.64
C ILE A 41 -15.67 3.90 -7.25
N ILE A 42 -15.99 2.73 -7.81
CA ILE A 42 -17.25 2.05 -7.52
C ILE A 42 -16.98 1.03 -6.43
N PHE A 43 -17.46 1.33 -5.23
CA PHE A 43 -17.39 0.42 -4.10
C PHE A 43 -18.65 -0.45 -4.06
N ASN A 44 -18.47 -1.76 -4.23
CA ASN A 44 -19.52 -2.70 -3.83
C ASN A 44 -19.52 -2.79 -2.30
N ASN A 45 -20.67 -3.05 -1.67
CA ASN A 45 -20.88 -3.00 -0.20
C ASN A 45 -19.90 -3.81 0.70
N LEU A 46 -18.93 -4.52 0.12
CA LEU A 46 -17.96 -5.37 0.82
C LEU A 46 -16.51 -5.12 0.38
N SER A 47 -16.25 -4.20 -0.55
CA SER A 47 -14.90 -3.99 -1.07
C SER A 47 -14.21 -2.87 -0.30
N ASP A 48 -13.23 -3.25 0.51
CA ASP A 48 -12.28 -2.32 1.13
C ASP A 48 -11.27 -1.83 0.07
N LEU A 49 -10.69 -0.65 0.28
CA LEU A 49 -9.54 -0.18 -0.50
C LEU A 49 -8.25 -0.46 0.29
N ASP A 50 -7.43 -1.36 -0.24
CA ASP A 50 -6.16 -1.75 0.40
C ASP A 50 -5.04 -0.77 0.03
N ILE A 51 -4.46 -0.09 1.02
CA ILE A 51 -3.43 0.93 0.84
C ILE A 51 -2.17 0.56 1.62
N GLY A 52 -1.04 0.52 0.92
CA GLY A 52 0.28 0.38 1.50
C GLY A 52 1.01 1.71 1.57
N VAL A 53 1.62 2.04 2.72
CA VAL A 53 2.41 3.26 2.89
C VAL A 53 3.82 2.98 3.37
N LYS A 54 4.77 3.72 2.82
CA LYS A 54 6.17 3.73 3.23
C LYS A 54 6.47 5.08 3.90
N PRO A 55 6.60 5.14 5.24
CA PRO A 55 7.11 6.32 5.93
C PRO A 55 8.56 6.59 5.57
N ARG A 56 8.99 7.84 5.72
CA ARG A 56 10.41 8.20 5.60
C ARG A 56 11.30 7.39 6.55
N PRO A 57 12.57 7.13 6.20
CA PRO A 57 13.51 6.42 7.06
C PRO A 57 13.57 6.98 8.48
N GLY A 58 13.44 6.10 9.47
CA GLY A 58 13.46 6.46 10.88
C GLY A 58 12.12 6.95 11.46
N ILE A 59 11.12 7.19 10.62
CA ILE A 59 9.76 7.52 11.07
C ILE A 59 9.00 6.23 11.36
N LYS A 60 8.34 6.19 12.52
CA LYS A 60 7.36 5.18 12.88
C LYS A 60 6.06 5.87 13.17
N LEU A 61 4.99 5.43 12.51
CA LEU A 61 3.66 5.98 12.76
C LEU A 61 3.13 5.41 14.08
N HIS A 62 2.70 6.31 14.97
CA HIS A 62 1.93 5.95 16.15
C HIS A 62 0.53 5.47 15.74
N ILE A 63 -0.17 4.81 16.67
CA ILE A 63 -1.50 4.25 16.39
C ILE A 63 -2.48 5.37 16.01
N GLU A 64 -2.39 6.50 16.70
CA GLU A 64 -3.21 7.69 16.45
C GLU A 64 -2.96 8.24 15.04
N GLU A 65 -1.69 8.34 14.63
CA GLU A 65 -1.32 8.81 13.29
C GLU A 65 -1.78 7.84 12.19
N LYS A 66 -1.77 6.52 12.45
CA LYS A 66 -2.33 5.54 11.51
C LYS A 66 -3.83 5.73 11.33
N VAL A 67 -4.56 5.95 12.43
CA VAL A 67 -6.02 6.21 12.37
C VAL A 67 -6.31 7.49 11.60
N GLU A 68 -5.60 8.57 11.90
CA GLU A 68 -5.77 9.85 11.21
C GLU A 68 -5.41 9.76 9.72
N LEU A 69 -4.34 9.04 9.38
CA LEU A 69 -3.96 8.79 7.99
C LEU A 69 -5.02 7.98 7.26
N THR A 70 -5.55 6.91 7.87
CA THR A 70 -6.63 6.12 7.29
C THR A 70 -7.85 6.98 7.02
N MET A 71 -8.30 7.79 7.99
CA MET A 71 -9.45 8.69 7.82
C MET A 71 -9.21 9.71 6.70
N ALA A 72 -8.03 10.32 6.65
CA ALA A 72 -7.69 11.28 5.59
C ALA A 72 -7.70 10.65 4.19
N LEU A 73 -7.27 9.40 4.07
CA LEU A 73 -7.33 8.65 2.82
C LEU A 73 -8.77 8.23 2.48
N GLU A 74 -9.57 7.81 3.47
CA GLU A 74 -10.99 7.47 3.27
C GLU A 74 -11.77 8.67 2.72
N ASP A 75 -11.56 9.85 3.32
CA ASP A 75 -12.13 11.11 2.86
C ASP A 75 -11.67 11.45 1.43
N LEU A 76 -10.36 11.31 1.14
CA LEU A 76 -9.81 11.60 -0.19
C LEU A 76 -10.44 10.71 -1.26
N PHE A 77 -10.46 9.40 -1.04
CA PHE A 77 -10.97 8.42 -2.01
C PHE A 77 -12.50 8.29 -1.98
N SER A 78 -13.17 8.93 -1.02
CA SER A 78 -14.57 8.68 -0.68
C SER A 78 -14.83 7.18 -0.50
N ALA A 79 -13.87 6.48 0.08
CA ALA A 79 -13.92 5.05 0.32
C ALA A 79 -14.69 4.78 1.61
N PRO A 80 -15.58 3.76 1.66
CA PRO A 80 -16.30 3.41 2.87
C PRO A 80 -15.37 2.83 3.96
N ARG A 81 -14.25 2.24 3.54
CA ARG A 81 -13.23 1.65 4.41
C ARG A 81 -11.89 1.53 3.67
N ILE A 82 -10.80 1.84 4.36
CA ILE A 82 -9.44 1.56 3.93
C ILE A 82 -8.75 0.57 4.86
N ASP A 83 -8.09 -0.43 4.28
CA ASP A 83 -7.13 -1.27 5.01
C ASP A 83 -5.72 -0.71 4.80
N LEU A 84 -5.16 -0.12 5.87
CA LEU A 84 -3.86 0.56 5.83
C LEU A 84 -2.76 -0.37 6.31
N VAL A 85 -1.76 -0.60 5.47
CA VAL A 85 -0.56 -1.37 5.79
C VAL A 85 0.69 -0.51 5.72
N VAL A 86 1.49 -0.51 6.78
CA VAL A 86 2.78 0.19 6.83
C VAL A 86 3.88 -0.78 6.39
N LEU A 87 4.51 -0.54 5.22
CA LEU A 87 5.42 -1.51 4.59
C LEU A 87 6.56 -2.01 5.51
N PRO A 88 7.24 -1.15 6.32
CA PRO A 88 8.25 -1.62 7.27
C PRO A 88 7.75 -2.60 8.34
N GLU A 89 6.45 -2.62 8.62
CA GLU A 89 5.82 -3.47 9.63
C GLU A 89 5.20 -4.75 9.05
N ALA A 90 5.00 -4.79 7.74
CA ALA A 90 4.44 -5.93 7.03
C ALA A 90 5.41 -7.10 6.94
N ASP A 91 4.88 -8.31 6.84
CA ASP A 91 5.68 -9.47 6.46
C ASP A 91 6.20 -9.32 5.01
N PRO A 92 7.29 -10.01 4.64
CA PRO A 92 7.90 -9.84 3.31
C PRO A 92 6.97 -10.12 2.14
N PHE A 93 6.01 -11.04 2.27
CA PHE A 93 5.12 -11.43 1.18
C PHE A 93 3.98 -10.44 1.03
N LEU A 94 3.41 -9.97 2.13
CA LEU A 94 2.44 -8.86 2.08
C LEU A 94 3.09 -7.60 1.52
N ALA A 95 4.29 -7.23 1.98
CA ALA A 95 5.03 -6.11 1.42
C ALA A 95 5.28 -6.28 -0.09
N ALA A 96 5.65 -7.48 -0.55
CA ALA A 96 5.83 -7.78 -1.96
C ALA A 96 4.52 -7.67 -2.77
N ASN A 97 3.38 -8.07 -2.19
CA ASN A 97 2.08 -7.89 -2.84
C ASN A 97 1.71 -6.41 -2.96
N ILE A 98 2.03 -5.59 -1.96
CA ILE A 98 1.78 -4.16 -1.95
C ILE A 98 2.55 -3.45 -3.09
N ILE A 99 3.86 -3.67 -3.18
CA ILE A 99 4.69 -2.99 -4.21
C ILE A 99 4.40 -3.48 -5.63
N ARG A 100 3.82 -4.68 -5.78
CA ARG A 100 3.33 -5.20 -7.07
C ARG A 100 1.98 -4.63 -7.48
N GLY A 101 1.30 -3.92 -6.56
CA GLY A 101 0.11 -3.15 -6.85
C GLY A 101 0.43 -1.88 -7.66
N GLU A 102 -0.44 -0.89 -7.51
CA GLU A 102 -0.34 0.37 -8.23
C GLU A 102 0.28 1.46 -7.33
N ARG A 103 1.41 2.03 -7.73
CA ARG A 103 2.03 3.16 -7.02
C ARG A 103 1.23 4.43 -7.29
N LEU A 104 0.64 5.01 -6.26
CA LEU A 104 -0.19 6.22 -6.35
C LEU A 104 0.64 7.50 -6.16
N TYR A 105 1.69 7.42 -5.35
CA TYR A 105 2.57 8.53 -5.03
C TYR A 105 3.97 8.02 -4.65
N ALA A 106 5.00 8.74 -5.11
CA ALA A 106 6.35 8.69 -4.56
C ALA A 106 6.90 10.11 -4.42
N GLU A 107 7.61 10.36 -3.33
CA GLU A 107 8.39 11.59 -3.15
C GLU A 107 9.60 11.61 -4.10
N ASP A 108 10.25 10.46 -4.27
CA ASP A 108 11.35 10.22 -5.20
C ASP A 108 11.15 8.83 -5.85
N GLU A 109 10.95 8.81 -7.17
CA GLU A 109 10.68 7.57 -7.92
C GLU A 109 11.88 6.61 -7.90
N TYR A 110 13.11 7.12 -7.91
CA TYR A 110 14.31 6.28 -7.87
C TYR A 110 14.44 5.58 -6.53
N LEU A 111 14.24 6.30 -5.42
CA LEU A 111 14.27 5.71 -4.08
C LEU A 111 13.10 4.75 -3.83
N ALA A 112 11.94 5.00 -4.45
CA ALA A 112 10.83 4.07 -4.44
C ALA A 112 11.19 2.76 -5.16
N ASP A 113 11.80 2.84 -6.35
CA ASP A 113 12.24 1.67 -7.11
C ASP A 113 13.33 0.86 -6.39
N GLU A 114 14.29 1.53 -5.75
CA GLU A 114 15.31 0.85 -4.92
C GLU A 114 14.67 0.09 -3.75
N TYR A 115 13.65 0.67 -3.13
CA TYR A 115 12.94 0.02 -2.05
C TYR A 115 12.09 -1.16 -2.53
N ASP A 116 11.44 -1.04 -3.68
CA ASP A 116 10.69 -2.14 -4.27
C ASP A 116 11.61 -3.34 -4.56
N LEU A 117 12.80 -3.09 -5.10
CA LEU A 117 13.83 -4.12 -5.29
C LEU A 117 14.29 -4.75 -3.97
N TYR A 118 14.44 -3.95 -2.91
CA TYR A 118 14.76 -4.44 -1.57
C TYR A 118 13.69 -5.39 -1.03
N ILE A 119 12.40 -5.02 -1.15
CA ILE A 119 11.28 -5.86 -0.71
C ILE A 119 11.22 -7.15 -1.53
N LEU A 120 11.37 -7.08 -2.85
CA LEU A 120 11.40 -8.28 -3.72
C LEU A 120 12.52 -9.24 -3.33
N ARG A 121 13.71 -8.72 -3.02
CA ARG A 121 14.83 -9.54 -2.53
C ARG A 121 14.46 -10.24 -1.22
N ARG A 122 13.93 -9.49 -0.25
CA ARG A 122 13.54 -10.04 1.06
C ARG A 122 12.47 -11.14 0.94
N ALA A 123 11.48 -10.96 0.07
CA ALA A 123 10.49 -11.98 -0.22
C ALA A 123 11.11 -13.22 -0.89
N GLY A 124 12.06 -13.01 -1.82
CA GLY A 124 12.81 -14.09 -2.46
C GLY A 124 13.64 -14.92 -1.46
N ASP A 125 14.32 -14.26 -0.53
CA ASP A 125 15.11 -14.90 0.52
C ASP A 125 14.21 -15.77 1.43
N CYS A 126 12.99 -15.32 1.73
CA CYS A 126 12.02 -16.05 2.54
C CYS A 126 11.21 -17.12 1.78
N ALA A 127 11.34 -17.24 0.45
CA ALA A 127 10.45 -18.08 -0.37
C ALA A 127 10.53 -19.59 -0.07
N HIS A 128 11.61 -20.07 0.54
CA HIS A 128 11.73 -21.46 0.99
C HIS A 128 10.89 -21.71 2.25
N LEU A 129 10.97 -20.82 3.24
CA LEU A 129 10.21 -20.91 4.49
C LEU A 129 8.69 -20.87 4.24
N GLU A 130 8.24 -20.06 3.28
CA GLU A 130 6.81 -19.98 2.97
C GLU A 130 6.30 -21.27 2.30
N ARG A 131 7.14 -21.94 1.49
CA ARG A 131 6.79 -23.24 0.92
C ARG A 131 6.68 -24.32 1.99
N GLU A 132 7.62 -24.36 2.92
CA GLU A 132 7.57 -25.27 4.07
C GLU A 132 6.33 -25.01 4.94
N ARG A 133 6.04 -23.73 5.22
CA ARG A 133 4.83 -23.34 5.95
C ARG A 133 3.56 -23.83 5.24
N MET A 134 3.47 -23.69 3.92
CA MET A 134 2.31 -24.13 3.16
C MET A 134 2.17 -25.65 3.13
N ALA A 135 3.27 -26.39 2.96
CA ALA A 135 3.28 -27.86 3.01
C ALA A 135 2.73 -28.38 4.35
N LEU A 136 3.15 -27.76 5.46
CA LEU A 136 2.65 -28.07 6.80
C LEU A 136 1.14 -27.77 6.95
N ILE A 137 0.67 -26.65 6.40
CA ILE A 137 -0.76 -26.27 6.46
C ILE A 137 -1.63 -27.21 5.63
N LEU A 138 -1.13 -27.66 4.47
CA LEU A 138 -1.84 -28.53 3.53
C LEU A 138 -1.70 -30.02 3.86
N GLY A 139 -0.82 -30.38 4.80
CA GLY A 139 -0.56 -31.77 5.17
C GLY A 139 0.20 -32.56 4.09
N GLU A 140 1.06 -31.90 3.32
CA GLU A 140 1.83 -32.53 2.23
C GLU A 140 3.10 -33.26 2.73
N ASP A 141 3.39 -33.19 4.04
CA ASP A 141 4.55 -33.81 4.69
C ASP A 141 4.23 -35.18 5.37
N GLU A 142 3.02 -35.75 5.18
CA GLU A 142 2.61 -37.12 5.57
C GLU A 142 2.48 -38.07 4.36
#